data_AF-A0A957DSG4-F1
#
_entry.id   AF-A0A957DSG4-F1
#
_cell.length_a   1.000
_cell.length_b   1.000
_cell.length_c   1.000
_cell.angle_alpha   90.00
_cell.angle_beta   90.00
_cell.angle_gamma   90.00
#
_symmetry.space_group_name_H-M   'P 1'
#
loop_
_entity.id
_entity.type
_entity.pdbx_description
1 polymer ?
#
loop_
_entity_poly.entity_id
_entity_poly.type
_entity_poly.pdbx_seq_one_letter_code
_entity_poly.pdbx_strand_id
1 'polypeptide(L)' 'DAAMVRYLRPLTVLLPYKRGDLLSMMYERGQVDGEEHTAEGVIVYGRLPQRLIPYFEPYMNGQQTAHE' A
#
# COMPACT_ATOMS: atom_id res chain seq x y z
N ASP A 1 9.85 15.49 18.00
CA ASP A 1 8.40 15.27 17.82
C ASP A 1 8.14 13.87 17.26
N ALA A 2 8.04 12.87 18.14
CA ALA A 2 7.96 11.44 17.79
C ALA A 2 6.51 10.91 17.86
N ALA A 3 5.51 11.79 17.70
CA ALA A 3 4.10 11.43 17.82
C ALA A 3 3.48 10.90 16.52
N MET A 4 4.16 11.02 15.37
CA MET A 4 3.55 10.82 14.04
C MET A 4 3.56 9.36 13.53
N VAL A 5 4.27 8.44 14.19
CA VAL A 5 4.43 7.04 13.73
C VAL A 5 3.38 6.08 14.33
N ARG A 6 2.58 6.52 15.32
CA ARG A 6 1.73 5.60 16.10
C ARG A 6 0.42 5.16 15.45
N TYR A 7 0.11 5.62 14.23
CA TYR A 7 -1.17 5.33 13.56
C TYR A 7 -1.02 4.91 12.10
N LEU A 8 0.09 4.26 11.74
CA LEU A 8 0.15 3.60 10.44
C LEU A 8 -0.72 2.34 10.49
N ARG A 9 -1.61 2.21 9.50
CA ARG A 9 -2.52 1.09 9.32
C ARG A 9 -1.99 0.22 8.19
N PRO A 10 -1.93 -1.11 8.37
CA PRO A 10 -1.51 -2.01 7.30
C PRO A 10 -2.50 -1.97 6.15
N LEU A 11 -1.98 -2.09 4.94
CA LEU A 11 -2.74 -2.29 3.71
C LEU A 11 -1.96 -3.12 2.71
N THR A 12 -2.69 -3.82 1.86
CA THR A 12 -2.17 -4.52 0.68
C THR A 12 -2.90 -4.01 -0.55
N VAL A 13 -2.16 -3.58 -1.56
CA VAL A 13 -2.71 -2.97 -2.77
C VAL A 13 -2.05 -3.52 -4.02
N LEU A 14 -2.81 -3.66 -5.11
CA LEU A 14 -2.28 -3.92 -6.44
C LEU A 14 -2.22 -2.61 -7.22
N LEU A 15 -1.03 -2.04 -7.37
CA LEU A 15 -0.81 -0.79 -8.10
C LEU A 15 -0.42 -1.08 -9.54
N PRO A 16 -1.21 -0.67 -10.55
CA PRO A 16 -0.79 -0.74 -11.94
C PRO A 16 0.50 0.07 -12.15
N TYR A 17 1.38 -0.35 -13.07
CA TYR A 17 2.66 0.36 -13.33
C TYR A 17 2.50 1.85 -13.66
N LYS A 18 1.35 2.27 -14.20
CA LYS A 18 1.02 3.69 -14.45
C LYS A 18 0.77 4.51 -13.18
N ARG A 19 0.66 3.88 -12.00
CA ARG A 19 0.41 4.50 -10.69
C ARG A 19 1.67 4.55 -9.82
N GLY A 20 2.81 4.88 -10.43
CA GLY A 20 4.07 5.12 -9.71
C GLY A 20 4.00 6.31 -8.74
N ASP A 21 3.03 7.20 -8.93
CA ASP A 21 2.69 8.29 -8.00
C ASP A 21 2.26 7.76 -6.62
N LEU A 22 1.40 6.74 -6.60
CA LEU A 22 0.93 6.11 -5.36
C LEU A 22 2.03 5.32 -4.66
N LEU A 23 2.88 4.64 -5.43
CA LEU A 23 4.04 3.94 -4.89
C LEU A 23 5.01 4.92 -4.23
N SER A 24 5.36 6.01 -4.92
CA SER A 24 6.22 7.07 -4.38
C SER A 24 5.64 7.68 -3.10
N MET A 25 4.33 7.95 -3.08
CA MET A 25 3.65 8.44 -1.88
C MET A 25 3.75 7.45 -0.70
N MET A 26 3.71 6.14 -0.95
CA MET A 26 3.88 5.14 0.11
C MET A 26 5.29 5.15 0.70
N TYR A 27 6.32 5.32 -0.15
CA TYR A 27 7.71 5.50 0.30
C TYR A 27 7.94 6.79 1.08
N GLU A 28 7.30 7.90 0.69
CA GLU A 28 7.50 9.21 1.33
C GLU A 28 6.69 9.40 2.61
N ARG A 29 5.47 8.85 2.66
CA ARG A 29 4.46 9.15 3.69
C ARG A 29 4.01 7.94 4.49
N GLY A 30 4.47 6.75 4.13
CA GLY A 30 4.16 5.49 4.77
C GLY A 30 5.40 4.65 5.03
N GLN A 31 5.20 3.34 5.06
CA GLN A 31 6.24 2.34 5.15
C GLN A 31 5.90 1.21 4.19
N VAL A 32 6.85 0.84 3.33
CA VAL A 32 6.75 -0.36 2.48
C VAL A 32 7.41 -1.50 3.23
N ASP A 33 6.67 -2.60 3.40
CA ASP A 33 7.14 -3.83 4.03
C ASP A 33 7.58 -4.87 2.98
N GLY A 34 7.04 -4.79 1.75
CA GLY A 34 7.47 -5.62 0.62
C GLY A 34 6.72 -5.32 -0.67
N GLU A 35 7.23 -5.82 -1.79
CA GLU A 35 6.64 -5.66 -3.12
C GLU A 35 6.77 -6.96 -3.94
N GLU A 36 5.73 -7.28 -4.70
CA GLU A 36 5.70 -8.39 -5.65
C GLU A 36 5.28 -7.88 -7.03
N HIS A 37 6.13 -8.10 -8.03
CA HIS A 37 5.86 -7.71 -9.42
C HIS A 37 5.02 -8.78 -10.11
N THR A 38 3.88 -8.37 -10.67
CA THR A 38 2.98 -9.22 -11.45
C THR A 38 2.84 -8.67 -12.88
N ALA A 39 2.11 -9.39 -13.73
CA ALA A 39 1.76 -8.90 -15.06
C ALA A 39 0.81 -7.68 -15.03
N GLU A 40 0.00 -7.54 -13.98
CA GLU A 40 -1.03 -6.50 -13.85
C GLU A 40 -0.51 -5.24 -13.15
N GLY A 41 0.58 -5.36 -12.38
CA GLY A 41 1.17 -4.26 -11.63
C GLY A 41 2.13 -4.74 -10.55
N VAL A 42 2.20 -3.99 -9.46
CA VAL A 42 3.00 -4.33 -8.28
C VAL A 42 2.04 -4.49 -7.10
N ILE A 43 2.07 -5.66 -6.47
CA ILE A 43 1.44 -5.85 -5.17
C ILE A 43 2.36 -5.23 -4.13
N VAL A 44 1.86 -4.29 -3.36
CA VAL A 44 2.63 -3.60 -2.31
C VAL A 44 2.02 -3.95 -0.96
N TYR A 45 2.88 -4.44 -0.08
CA TYR A 45 2.59 -4.66 1.33
C TYR A 45 3.17 -3.48 2.09
N GLY A 46 2.34 -2.76 2.83
CA GLY A 46 2.83 -1.58 3.54
C GLY A 46 1.88 -1.09 4.61
N ARG A 47 2.23 0.08 5.15
CA ARG A 47 1.50 0.74 6.22
C ARG A 47 1.43 2.24 5.95
N LEU A 48 0.24 2.82 6.09
CA LEU A 48 -0.01 4.24 5.81
C LEU A 48 -0.81 4.92 6.92
N PRO A 49 -0.66 6.25 7.09
CA PRO A 49 -1.56 7.01 7.93
C PRO A 49 -3.01 6.87 7.48
N GLN A 50 -3.94 6.74 8.42
CA GLN A 50 -5.38 6.56 8.13
C GLN A 50 -5.94 7.57 7.12
N ARG A 51 -5.47 8.82 7.13
CA ARG A 51 -5.88 9.87 6.19
C ARG A 51 -5.49 9.61 4.73
N LEU A 52 -4.47 8.79 4.48
CA LEU A 52 -3.99 8.47 3.14
C LEU A 52 -4.62 7.20 2.58
N ILE A 53 -5.21 6.35 3.42
CA ILE A 53 -5.86 5.11 2.98
C ILE A 53 -6.89 5.30 1.86
N PRO A 54 -7.74 6.33 1.85
CA PRO A 54 -8.73 6.53 0.78
C PRO A 54 -8.13 6.67 -0.63
N TYR A 55 -6.88 7.14 -0.78
CA TYR A 55 -6.21 7.18 -2.09
C TYR A 55 -5.89 5.79 -2.66
N PHE A 56 -5.85 4.78 -1.79
CA PHE A 56 -5.47 3.41 -2.10
C PHE A 56 -6.66 2.45 -2.16
N GLU A 57 -7.82 2.82 -1.63
CA GLU A 57 -9.05 2.01 -1.63
C GLU A 57 -9.40 1.39 -2.99
N PRO A 58 -9.29 2.11 -4.14
CA PRO A 58 -9.57 1.52 -5.46
C PRO A 58 -8.62 0.39 -5.87
N TYR A 59 -7.49 0.26 -5.20
CA TYR A 59 -6.42 -0.69 -5.48
C TYR A 59 -6.27 -1.74 -4.38
N MET A 60 -7.05 -1.64 -3.30
CA MET A 60 -7.01 -2.61 -2.22
C MET A 60 -7.44 -3.96 -2.75
N ASN A 61 -6.52 -4.92 -2.70
CA ASN A 61 -6.85 -6.28 -3.10
C ASN A 61 -7.56 -6.96 -1.93
N GLY A 62 -8.89 -7.08 -2.01
CA GLY A 62 -9.70 -7.82 -1.02
C GLY A 62 -9.44 -9.33 -0.99
N GLN A 63 -8.52 -9.82 -1.83
CA GLN A 63 -8.17 -11.23 -1.95
C GLN A 63 -7.00 -11.55 -1.02
N GLN A 64 -7.30 -11.74 0.27
CA GLN A 64 -6.72 -12.89 0.94
C GLN A 64 -7.45 -14.12 0.40
N THR A 65 -7.11 -14.56 -0.80
CA THR A 65 -7.40 -15.95 -1.19
C THR A 65 -6.53 -16.81 -0.29
N ALA A 66 -7.11 -17.20 0.84
CA ALA A 66 -6.73 -18.41 1.54
C ALA A 66 -6.89 -19.56 0.53
N HIS A 67 -5.85 -19.79 -0.27
CA HIS A 67 -5.58 -21.08 -0.84
C HIS A 67 -4.92 -21.90 0.28
N GLU A 68 -5.75 -22.64 1.00
CA GLU A 68 -5.44 -23.94 1.60
C GLU A 68 -6.73 -24.73 1.81
#